data_AF-A0A7W9ZPX9-F1
#
_entry.id   AF-A0A7W9ZPX9-F1
#
_cell.length_a   1.000
_cell.length_b   1.000
_cell.length_c   1.000
_cell.angle_alpha   90.00
_cell.angle_beta   90.00
_cell.angle_gamma   90.00
#
_symmetry.space_group_name_H-M   'P 1'
#
loop_
_entity.id
_entity.type
_entity.pdbx_description
1 polymer ?
#
loop_
_entity_poly.entity_id
_entity_poly.type
_entity_poly.pdbx_seq_one_letter_code
_entity_poly.pdbx_strand_id
1 'polypeptide(L)'
;MKIIEPLTDPTAYGGSEADAFHVVIPSMPGYGFSAKPTSTGWGPERMGRAWAELMKRLGYDSYVAQGGDWGAFVVDQMGLQKPAGLLAIHTNMPGVVPADIDKATLAGEPPPSGLSAEEKRAYEQLLFTYKHVAIYKMMAERPQTLYGLADSPVALAAYMLDHGDGGGQPAAAVLEGLDRHESATGELTRDEILDNISLYWLTNTGVSASRLYWEYKGGFFNAKGVSIPVAVTVFPGEQYQAPRSWTEQAYPNLIYYNTVDKGGHFAAWEQPRIFTRELTAAFRSLR
;
A
#
# COMPACT_ATOMS: atom_id res chain seq x y z
N MET A 1 10.27 12.12 0.42
CA MET A 1 9.13 11.46 1.10
C MET A 1 9.09 11.95 2.54
N LYS A 2 7.98 12.58 2.96
CA LYS A 2 7.87 13.38 4.21
C LYS A 2 8.00 12.60 5.53
N ILE A 3 8.02 11.27 5.48
CA ILE A 3 8.17 10.43 6.68
C ILE A 3 9.62 10.06 7.01
N ILE A 4 10.58 10.32 6.12
CA ILE A 4 11.97 9.86 6.30
C ILE A 4 12.58 10.52 7.53
N GLU A 5 12.63 11.85 7.58
CA GLU A 5 13.26 12.58 8.69
C GLU A 5 12.58 12.28 10.04
N PRO A 6 11.24 12.30 10.17
CA PRO A 6 10.58 11.91 11.42
C PRO A 6 10.87 10.49 11.89
N LEU A 7 11.16 9.54 10.99
CA LEU A 7 11.50 8.16 11.34
C LEU A 7 12.99 8.02 11.69
N THR A 8 13.90 8.72 11.00
CA THR A 8 15.35 8.59 11.20
C THR A 8 15.88 9.47 12.32
N ASP A 9 15.26 10.64 12.55
CA ASP A 9 15.61 11.58 13.62
C ASP A 9 14.34 11.99 14.39
N PRO A 10 13.74 11.08 15.17
CA PRO A 10 12.50 11.36 15.90
C PRO A 10 12.66 12.50 16.92
N THR A 11 13.87 12.78 17.42
CA THR A 11 14.10 13.81 18.44
C THR A 11 13.83 15.22 17.92
N ALA A 12 14.14 15.48 16.64
CA ALA A 12 13.80 16.73 15.97
C ALA A 12 12.28 16.93 15.78
N TYR A 13 11.47 15.87 15.93
CA TYR A 13 10.02 15.88 15.73
C TYR A 13 9.23 15.53 17.00
N GLY A 14 9.85 15.64 18.18
CA GLY A 14 9.20 15.47 19.48
C GLY A 14 9.02 14.01 19.94
N GLY A 15 9.68 13.07 19.27
CA GLY A 15 9.84 11.68 19.71
C GLY A 15 11.10 11.46 20.54
N SER A 16 11.38 10.19 20.89
CA SER A 16 12.60 9.80 21.60
C SER A 16 13.61 9.13 20.67
N GLU A 17 14.89 9.11 21.04
CA GLU A 17 15.93 8.40 20.27
C GLU A 17 15.61 6.89 20.10
N ALA A 18 14.98 6.28 21.12
CA ALA A 18 14.50 4.90 21.06
C ALA A 18 13.41 4.67 19.99
N ASP A 19 12.79 5.76 19.49
CA ASP A 19 11.80 5.69 18.43
C ASP A 19 12.39 5.67 17.01
N ALA A 20 13.71 5.77 16.86
CA ALA A 20 14.37 5.91 15.58
C ALA A 20 14.34 4.61 14.74
N PHE A 21 14.35 4.78 13.42
CA PHE A 21 14.45 3.70 12.44
C PHE A 21 15.57 3.99 11.45
N HIS A 22 16.30 2.95 11.08
CA HIS A 22 16.93 2.91 9.77
C HIS A 22 15.85 2.59 8.73
N VAL A 23 15.80 3.33 7.62
CA VAL A 23 14.74 3.20 6.61
C VAL A 23 15.33 2.78 5.27
N VAL A 24 14.89 1.64 4.75
CA VAL A 24 15.24 1.14 3.41
C VAL A 24 13.98 1.21 2.55
N ILE A 25 14.01 2.01 1.47
CA ILE A 25 12.84 2.30 0.63
C ILE A 25 13.14 1.91 -0.82
N PRO A 26 12.99 0.63 -1.20
CA PRO A 26 13.31 0.17 -2.54
C PRO A 26 12.21 0.55 -3.55
N SER A 27 12.58 1.01 -4.74
CA SER A 27 11.65 1.00 -5.87
C SER A 27 11.36 -0.44 -6.31
N MET A 28 10.10 -0.78 -6.56
CA MET A 28 9.73 -2.12 -7.04
C MET A 28 10.36 -2.41 -8.43
N PRO A 29 10.70 -3.66 -8.74
CA PRO A 29 11.11 -4.04 -10.10
C PRO A 29 10.08 -3.57 -11.14
N GLY A 30 10.53 -2.77 -12.12
CA GLY A 30 9.66 -2.17 -13.14
C GLY A 30 9.10 -0.80 -12.79
N TYR A 31 9.39 -0.27 -11.61
CA TYR A 31 8.92 1.04 -11.12
C TYR A 31 10.10 2.00 -10.90
N GLY A 32 9.90 3.26 -11.30
CA GLY A 32 10.86 4.35 -11.07
C GLY A 32 12.28 3.99 -11.50
N PHE A 33 13.24 4.09 -10.58
CA PHE A 33 14.66 3.84 -10.88
C PHE A 33 15.06 2.36 -10.88
N SER A 34 14.17 1.45 -10.49
CA SER A 34 14.46 0.01 -10.53
C SER A 34 14.37 -0.53 -11.95
N ALA A 35 15.25 -1.48 -12.26
CA ALA A 35 15.30 -2.10 -13.58
C ALA A 35 13.95 -2.70 -14.01
N LYS A 36 13.65 -2.59 -15.31
CA LYS A 36 12.46 -3.20 -15.92
C LYS A 36 12.70 -4.70 -16.09
N PRO A 37 11.87 -5.58 -15.50
CA PRO A 37 12.00 -7.02 -15.72
C PRO A 37 12.03 -7.40 -17.19
N THR A 38 12.99 -8.26 -17.56
CA THR A 38 13.14 -8.81 -18.92
C THR A 38 12.45 -10.17 -19.09
N SER A 39 11.91 -10.74 -18.02
CA SER A 39 11.15 -11.99 -18.00
C SER A 39 9.93 -11.85 -17.11
N THR A 40 8.96 -12.74 -17.29
CA THR A 40 7.84 -12.90 -16.36
C THR A 40 8.30 -13.47 -15.00
N GLY A 41 7.35 -13.59 -14.07
CA GLY A 41 7.54 -14.16 -12.74
C GLY A 41 7.93 -13.14 -11.68
N TRP A 42 7.74 -11.84 -11.93
CA TRP A 42 7.97 -10.76 -10.95
C TRP A 42 6.68 -10.36 -10.24
N GLY A 43 6.09 -11.31 -9.52
CA GLY A 43 4.98 -11.06 -8.58
C GLY A 43 5.45 -10.78 -7.14
N PRO A 44 4.52 -10.45 -6.23
CA PRO A 44 4.81 -10.13 -4.83
C PRO A 44 5.64 -11.20 -4.10
N GLU A 45 5.44 -12.48 -4.42
CA GLU A 45 6.18 -13.60 -3.85
C GLU A 45 7.68 -13.48 -4.14
N ARG A 46 8.05 -13.16 -5.39
CA ARG A 46 9.44 -13.00 -5.80
C ARG A 46 10.02 -11.70 -5.23
N MET A 47 9.24 -10.63 -5.19
CA MET A 47 9.66 -9.37 -4.59
C MET A 47 9.97 -9.53 -3.10
N GLY A 48 9.16 -10.28 -2.35
CA GLY A 48 9.40 -10.55 -0.92
C GLY A 48 10.74 -11.25 -0.68
N ARG A 49 11.08 -12.25 -1.50
CA ARG A 49 12.40 -12.90 -1.46
C ARG A 49 13.54 -11.96 -1.85
N ALA A 50 13.32 -11.10 -2.86
CA ALA A 50 14.32 -10.14 -3.30
C ALA A 50 14.60 -9.06 -2.22
N TRP A 51 13.56 -8.61 -1.51
CA TRP A 51 13.72 -7.67 -0.40
C TRP A 51 14.39 -8.31 0.81
N ALA A 52 14.10 -9.57 1.14
CA ALA A 52 14.84 -10.30 2.17
C ALA A 52 16.35 -10.40 1.83
N GLU A 53 16.69 -10.70 0.57
CA GLU A 53 18.08 -10.71 0.11
C GLU A 53 18.70 -9.29 0.13
N LEU A 54 17.93 -8.24 -0.18
CA LEU A 54 18.38 -6.86 -0.04
C LEU A 54 18.76 -6.53 1.40
N MET A 55 17.90 -6.85 2.38
CA MET A 55 18.17 -6.59 3.79
C MET A 55 19.43 -7.34 4.27
N LYS A 56 19.58 -8.60 3.86
CA LYS A 56 20.79 -9.39 4.12
C LYS A 56 22.05 -8.72 3.55
N ARG A 57 22.01 -8.22 2.30
CA ARG A 57 23.15 -7.52 1.66
C ARG A 57 23.50 -6.21 2.33
N LEU A 58 22.52 -5.52 2.89
CA LEU A 58 22.71 -4.29 3.65
C LEU A 58 23.18 -4.54 5.09
N GLY A 59 23.22 -5.81 5.54
CA GLY A 59 23.69 -6.20 6.88
C GLY A 59 22.65 -6.05 7.98
N TYR A 60 21.36 -6.06 7.66
CA TYR A 60 20.28 -6.03 8.65
C TYR A 60 19.88 -7.45 9.07
N ASP A 61 20.37 -7.89 10.23
CA ASP A 61 20.05 -9.20 10.81
C ASP A 61 18.70 -9.26 11.53
N SER A 62 18.13 -8.09 11.86
CA SER A 62 16.81 -7.92 12.46
C SER A 62 16.13 -6.70 11.82
N TYR A 63 14.91 -6.87 11.31
CA TYR A 63 14.17 -5.81 10.66
C TYR A 63 12.65 -6.05 10.72
N VAL A 64 11.89 -4.98 10.48
CA VAL A 64 10.44 -5.02 10.25
C VAL A 64 10.15 -4.65 8.81
N ALA A 65 9.02 -5.07 8.28
CA ALA A 65 8.59 -4.73 6.92
C ALA A 65 7.28 -3.95 6.94
N GLN A 66 7.17 -2.91 6.11
CA GLN A 66 6.00 -2.05 6.04
C GLN A 66 5.51 -1.97 4.60
N GLY A 67 4.19 -2.03 4.37
CA GLY A 67 3.63 -1.78 3.04
C GLY A 67 2.15 -1.40 3.00
N GLY A 68 1.81 -0.50 2.09
CA GLY A 68 0.46 -0.27 1.57
C GLY A 68 0.41 -0.62 0.07
N ASP A 69 -0.78 -0.65 -0.55
CA ASP A 69 -0.96 -1.06 -1.95
C ASP A 69 -0.15 -2.33 -2.30
N TRP A 70 0.56 -2.39 -3.43
CA TRP A 70 1.43 -3.50 -3.78
C TRP A 70 2.45 -3.85 -2.68
N GLY A 71 2.89 -2.86 -1.91
CA GLY A 71 3.76 -3.08 -0.75
C GLY A 71 3.10 -3.99 0.30
N ALA A 72 1.79 -3.84 0.55
CA ALA A 72 1.03 -4.72 1.45
C ALA A 72 1.07 -6.18 0.97
N PHE A 73 0.98 -6.41 -0.35
CA PHE A 73 1.10 -7.75 -0.92
C PHE A 73 2.49 -8.32 -0.71
N VAL A 74 3.53 -7.52 -0.91
CA VAL A 74 4.92 -7.96 -0.72
C VAL A 74 5.17 -8.28 0.75
N VAL A 75 4.77 -7.43 1.70
CA VAL A 75 5.03 -7.68 3.13
C VAL A 75 4.20 -8.83 3.69
N ASP A 76 2.97 -9.06 3.22
CA ASP A 76 2.23 -10.29 3.53
C ASP A 76 2.98 -11.53 3.02
N GLN A 77 3.50 -11.48 1.78
CA GLN A 77 4.28 -12.58 1.23
C GLN A 77 5.58 -12.80 2.03
N MET A 78 6.23 -11.74 2.49
CA MET A 78 7.34 -11.86 3.42
C MET A 78 6.90 -12.50 4.75
N GLY A 79 5.72 -12.14 5.27
CA GLY A 79 5.15 -12.75 6.47
C GLY A 79 4.87 -14.25 6.32
N LEU A 80 4.46 -14.70 5.13
CA LEU A 80 4.34 -16.12 4.80
C LEU A 80 5.68 -16.82 4.64
N GLN A 81 6.64 -16.16 4.00
CA GLN A 81 7.98 -16.70 3.71
C GLN A 81 8.86 -16.76 4.95
N LYS A 82 8.59 -15.92 5.96
CA LYS A 82 9.33 -15.83 7.22
C LYS A 82 10.85 -15.75 7.00
N PRO A 83 11.35 -14.81 6.18
CA PRO A 83 12.77 -14.66 5.97
C PRO A 83 13.48 -14.41 7.31
N ALA A 84 14.70 -14.93 7.44
CA ALA A 84 15.51 -14.72 8.64
C ALA A 84 15.69 -13.23 8.92
N GLY A 85 15.53 -12.84 10.18
CA GLY A 85 15.61 -11.45 10.63
C GLY A 85 14.31 -10.65 10.55
N LEU A 86 13.28 -11.11 9.84
CA LEU A 86 11.99 -10.42 9.84
C LEU A 86 11.24 -10.64 11.16
N LEU A 87 11.10 -9.59 11.95
CA LEU A 87 10.47 -9.62 13.26
C LEU A 87 8.94 -9.47 13.19
N ALA A 88 8.46 -8.60 12.31
CA ALA A 88 7.04 -8.29 12.13
C ALA A 88 6.77 -7.60 10.80
N ILE A 89 5.50 -7.58 10.39
CA ILE A 89 5.03 -6.71 9.30
C ILE A 89 4.04 -5.66 9.81
N HIS A 90 4.03 -4.48 9.19
CA HIS A 90 2.98 -3.48 9.30
C HIS A 90 2.32 -3.28 7.94
N THR A 91 1.00 -3.20 7.92
CA THR A 91 0.25 -2.87 6.71
C THR A 91 -0.84 -1.83 6.99
N ASN A 92 -0.98 -0.90 6.04
CA ASN A 92 -2.07 0.08 6.02
C ASN A 92 -3.14 -0.25 4.95
N MET A 93 -3.02 -1.38 4.27
CA MET A 93 -4.01 -1.95 3.35
C MET A 93 -4.00 -3.48 3.55
N PRO A 94 -4.50 -3.96 4.70
CA PRO A 94 -4.37 -5.35 5.09
C PRO A 94 -5.21 -6.26 4.17
N GLY A 95 -4.77 -7.49 3.91
CA GLY A 95 -5.58 -8.50 3.24
C GLY A 95 -6.32 -9.33 4.27
N VAL A 96 -7.55 -8.96 4.64
CA VAL A 96 -8.30 -9.59 5.74
C VAL A 96 -9.72 -10.01 5.38
N VAL A 97 -10.16 -9.81 4.15
CA VAL A 97 -11.54 -10.09 3.74
C VAL A 97 -11.81 -11.60 3.74
N PRO A 98 -12.84 -12.07 4.47
CA PRO A 98 -13.25 -13.47 4.46
C PRO A 98 -13.68 -13.94 3.05
N ALA A 99 -13.47 -15.22 2.73
CA ALA A 99 -13.67 -15.74 1.38
C ALA A 99 -15.12 -15.66 0.89
N ASP A 100 -16.10 -15.84 1.79
CA ASP A 100 -17.52 -15.70 1.50
C ASP A 100 -17.92 -14.24 1.24
N ILE A 101 -17.36 -13.30 2.03
CA ILE A 101 -17.54 -11.86 1.82
C ILE A 101 -16.92 -11.41 0.49
N ASP A 102 -15.70 -11.85 0.19
CA ASP A 102 -15.02 -11.53 -1.07
C ASP A 102 -15.81 -12.05 -2.27
N LYS A 103 -16.27 -13.31 -2.22
CA LYS A 103 -17.12 -13.88 -3.27
C LYS A 103 -18.40 -13.08 -3.48
N ALA A 104 -19.10 -12.72 -2.40
CA ALA A 104 -20.37 -11.99 -2.49
C ALA A 104 -20.18 -10.56 -3.02
N THR A 105 -19.14 -9.86 -2.55
CA THR A 105 -18.82 -8.49 -3.01
C THR A 105 -18.38 -8.46 -4.48
N LEU A 106 -17.57 -9.43 -4.93
CA LEU A 106 -17.22 -9.59 -6.35
C LEU A 106 -18.43 -9.88 -7.24
N ALA A 107 -19.42 -10.60 -6.73
CA ALA A 107 -20.69 -10.86 -7.40
C ALA A 107 -21.65 -9.65 -7.38
N GLY A 108 -21.35 -8.61 -6.59
CA GLY A 108 -22.23 -7.46 -6.42
C GLY A 108 -23.50 -7.76 -5.61
N GLU A 109 -23.46 -8.79 -4.77
CA GLU A 109 -24.59 -9.22 -3.94
C GLU A 109 -24.87 -8.22 -2.79
N PRO A 110 -26.09 -8.22 -2.22
CA PRO A 110 -26.37 -7.44 -1.03
C PRO A 110 -25.57 -7.96 0.19
N PRO A 111 -25.29 -7.10 1.19
CA PRO A 111 -24.59 -7.52 2.40
C PRO A 111 -25.29 -8.70 3.09
N PRO A 112 -24.57 -9.76 3.49
CA PRO A 112 -25.11 -10.84 4.30
C PRO A 112 -25.77 -10.35 5.58
N SER A 113 -26.80 -11.04 6.04
CA SER A 113 -27.40 -10.78 7.35
C SER A 113 -26.41 -11.10 8.47
N GLY A 114 -26.36 -10.26 9.51
CA GLY A 114 -25.56 -10.53 10.71
C GLY A 114 -24.19 -9.86 10.73
N LEU A 115 -23.81 -9.11 9.69
CA LEU A 115 -22.64 -8.23 9.74
C LEU A 115 -22.83 -7.14 10.81
N SER A 116 -21.78 -6.90 11.59
CA SER A 116 -21.70 -5.72 12.46
C SER A 116 -21.66 -4.42 11.64
N ALA A 117 -21.78 -3.27 12.31
CA ALA A 117 -21.73 -1.98 11.63
C ALA A 117 -20.38 -1.72 10.93
N GLU A 118 -19.28 -2.20 11.51
CA GLU A 118 -17.93 -2.08 10.93
C GLU A 118 -17.81 -2.95 9.68
N GLU A 119 -18.25 -4.21 9.76
CA GLU A 119 -18.21 -5.17 8.66
C GLU A 119 -19.15 -4.79 7.51
N LYS A 120 -20.33 -4.25 7.83
CA LYS A 120 -21.25 -3.74 6.83
C LYS A 120 -20.65 -2.54 6.08
N ARG A 121 -19.98 -1.62 6.79
CA ARG A 121 -19.26 -0.49 6.17
C ARG A 121 -18.17 -1.00 5.22
N ALA A 122 -17.35 -1.94 5.68
CA ALA A 122 -16.31 -2.55 4.85
C ALA A 122 -16.89 -3.25 3.62
N TYR A 123 -18.00 -3.98 3.76
CA TYR A 123 -18.70 -4.63 2.66
C TYR A 123 -19.16 -3.62 1.60
N GLU A 124 -19.80 -2.52 2.02
CA GLU A 124 -20.26 -1.46 1.13
C GLU A 124 -19.11 -0.76 0.40
N GLN A 125 -17.98 -0.54 1.09
CA GLN A 125 -16.75 -0.02 0.49
C GLN A 125 -16.15 -0.99 -0.54
N LEU A 126 -16.12 -2.29 -0.26
CA LEU A 126 -15.67 -3.31 -1.21
C LEU A 126 -16.56 -3.37 -2.45
N LEU A 127 -17.89 -3.26 -2.30
CA LEU A 127 -18.81 -3.16 -3.44
C LEU A 127 -18.51 -1.93 -4.31
N PHE A 128 -18.20 -0.79 -3.68
CA PHE A 128 -17.79 0.40 -4.41
C PHE A 128 -16.47 0.16 -5.14
N THR A 129 -15.44 -0.29 -4.43
CA THR A 129 -14.11 -0.54 -4.96
C THR A 129 -14.15 -1.48 -6.17
N TYR A 130 -14.79 -2.65 -6.05
CA TYR A 130 -14.84 -3.63 -7.14
C TYR A 130 -15.60 -3.18 -8.39
N LYS A 131 -16.46 -2.14 -8.29
CA LYS A 131 -17.07 -1.49 -9.47
C LYS A 131 -16.12 -0.54 -10.20
N HIS A 132 -15.04 -0.12 -9.57
CA HIS A 132 -14.15 0.96 -10.00
C HIS A 132 -12.71 0.47 -10.32
N VAL A 133 -12.52 -0.83 -10.56
CA VAL A 133 -11.19 -1.41 -10.86
C VAL A 133 -10.89 -1.56 -12.37
N ALA A 134 -11.61 -0.86 -13.25
CA ALA A 134 -11.50 -1.06 -14.70
C ALA A 134 -10.08 -0.81 -15.24
N ILE A 135 -9.40 0.22 -14.74
CA ILE A 135 -8.02 0.53 -15.13
C ILE A 135 -7.06 -0.60 -14.74
N TYR A 136 -7.24 -1.18 -13.55
CA TYR A 136 -6.40 -2.27 -13.05
C TYR A 136 -6.64 -3.58 -13.81
N LYS A 137 -7.89 -3.83 -14.26
CA LYS A 137 -8.18 -4.96 -15.17
C LYS A 137 -7.45 -4.82 -16.49
N MET A 138 -7.39 -3.62 -17.07
CA MET A 138 -6.59 -3.39 -18.29
C MET A 138 -5.09 -3.67 -18.05
N MET A 139 -4.53 -3.21 -16.93
CA MET A 139 -3.14 -3.52 -16.57
C MET A 139 -2.93 -5.03 -16.36
N ALA A 140 -3.88 -5.73 -15.74
CA ALA A 140 -3.80 -7.16 -15.47
C ALA A 140 -3.95 -8.04 -16.71
N GLU A 141 -4.66 -7.57 -17.73
CA GLU A 141 -4.95 -8.33 -18.95
C GLU A 141 -4.07 -7.94 -20.14
N ARG A 142 -3.76 -6.66 -20.33
CA ARG A 142 -3.06 -6.16 -21.54
C ARG A 142 -2.13 -5.00 -21.19
N PRO A 143 -1.17 -5.16 -20.26
CA PRO A 143 -0.31 -4.05 -19.83
C PRO A 143 0.49 -3.46 -20.99
N GLN A 144 0.88 -4.29 -21.96
CA GLN A 144 1.69 -3.86 -23.08
C GLN A 144 0.93 -2.96 -24.08
N THR A 145 -0.41 -3.04 -24.12
CA THR A 145 -1.23 -2.18 -24.98
C THR A 145 -1.22 -0.72 -24.50
N LEU A 146 -0.84 -0.48 -23.24
CA LEU A 146 -0.81 0.85 -22.61
C LEU A 146 0.39 1.72 -23.05
N TYR A 147 0.92 1.54 -24.26
CA TYR A 147 2.06 2.33 -24.77
C TYR A 147 1.79 3.85 -24.82
N GLY A 148 0.53 4.28 -24.80
CA GLY A 148 0.18 5.69 -24.62
C GLY A 148 0.78 6.31 -23.35
N LEU A 149 1.00 5.51 -22.29
CA LEU A 149 1.67 5.95 -21.05
C LEU A 149 3.17 6.25 -21.25
N ALA A 150 3.78 5.69 -22.29
CA ALA A 150 5.19 5.90 -22.63
C ALA A 150 5.38 7.02 -23.67
N ASP A 151 4.36 7.30 -24.48
CA ASP A 151 4.43 8.21 -25.62
C ASP A 151 3.85 9.60 -25.33
N SER A 152 2.89 9.69 -24.40
CA SER A 152 2.19 10.93 -24.11
C SER A 152 2.24 11.25 -22.60
N PRO A 153 2.85 12.39 -22.18
CA PRO A 153 2.87 12.77 -20.77
C PRO A 153 1.47 13.12 -20.24
N VAL A 154 0.56 13.59 -21.11
CA VAL A 154 -0.84 13.86 -20.74
C VAL A 154 -1.57 12.55 -20.43
N ALA A 155 -1.47 11.55 -21.31
CA ALA A 155 -1.99 10.20 -21.06
C ALA A 155 -1.45 9.58 -19.76
N LEU A 156 -0.13 9.68 -19.50
CA LEU A 156 0.46 9.21 -18.24
C LEU A 156 -0.13 9.95 -17.03
N ALA A 157 -0.14 11.28 -17.07
CA ALA A 157 -0.67 12.10 -15.98
C ALA A 157 -2.15 11.79 -15.73
N ALA A 158 -2.99 11.74 -16.76
CA ALA A 158 -4.41 11.42 -16.62
C ALA A 158 -4.63 10.06 -15.96
N TYR A 159 -3.82 9.05 -16.33
CA TYR A 159 -3.91 7.72 -15.72
C TYR A 159 -3.51 7.73 -14.24
N MET A 160 -2.47 8.50 -13.88
CA MET A 160 -1.98 8.61 -12.51
C MET A 160 -2.83 9.52 -11.62
N LEU A 161 -3.69 10.37 -12.18
CA LEU A 161 -4.57 11.26 -11.40
C LEU A 161 -5.93 10.62 -11.11
N ASP A 162 -6.47 9.84 -12.05
CA ASP A 162 -7.83 9.30 -11.96
C ASP A 162 -7.97 8.12 -10.98
N HIS A 163 -6.95 7.26 -10.89
CA HIS A 163 -6.94 6.07 -10.02
C HIS A 163 -8.16 5.11 -10.12
N GLY A 164 -9.04 5.29 -11.12
CA GLY A 164 -10.16 4.41 -11.43
C GLY A 164 -11.38 4.58 -10.53
N ASP A 165 -11.27 5.30 -9.41
CA ASP A 165 -12.29 5.38 -8.34
C ASP A 165 -13.42 6.39 -8.59
N GLY A 166 -13.38 7.12 -9.72
CA GLY A 166 -14.42 8.08 -10.10
C GLY A 166 -14.46 9.36 -9.25
N GLY A 167 -13.36 9.71 -8.58
CA GLY A 167 -13.27 10.88 -7.70
C GLY A 167 -13.43 10.56 -6.21
N GLY A 168 -13.23 9.29 -5.84
CA GLY A 168 -13.15 8.80 -4.47
C GLY A 168 -11.73 8.95 -3.91
N GLN A 169 -11.32 8.07 -3.00
CA GLN A 169 -9.91 7.98 -2.59
C GLN A 169 -9.23 6.82 -3.33
N PRO A 170 -8.01 7.03 -3.88
CA PRO A 170 -7.16 8.21 -3.70
C PRO A 170 -7.39 9.42 -4.64
N ALA A 171 -8.20 9.34 -5.69
CA ALA A 171 -8.23 10.39 -6.72
C ALA A 171 -8.57 11.79 -6.17
N ALA A 172 -9.53 11.90 -5.26
CA ALA A 172 -9.92 13.14 -4.60
C ALA A 172 -8.76 13.77 -3.82
N ALA A 173 -7.97 12.98 -3.08
CA ALA A 173 -6.81 13.51 -2.36
C ALA A 173 -5.75 14.06 -3.31
N VAL A 174 -5.53 13.38 -4.44
CA VAL A 174 -4.60 13.82 -5.47
C VAL A 174 -5.11 15.09 -6.14
N LEU A 175 -6.39 15.14 -6.54
CA LEU A 175 -7.00 16.31 -7.16
C LEU A 175 -7.00 17.53 -6.23
N GLU A 176 -7.32 17.37 -4.95
CA GLU A 176 -7.23 18.44 -3.95
C GLU A 176 -5.78 18.94 -3.80
N GLY A 177 -4.80 18.04 -3.89
CA GLY A 177 -3.39 18.39 -3.85
C GLY A 177 -2.93 19.23 -5.04
N LEU A 178 -3.55 19.12 -6.21
CA LEU A 178 -3.18 19.90 -7.40
C LEU A 178 -3.41 21.42 -7.23
N ASP A 179 -4.33 21.82 -6.36
CA ASP A 179 -4.59 23.22 -6.02
C ASP A 179 -3.76 23.72 -4.83
N ARG A 180 -2.95 22.85 -4.22
CA ARG A 180 -2.13 23.14 -3.04
C ARG A 180 -0.66 23.31 -3.40
N HIS A 181 -0.09 24.49 -3.17
CA HIS A 181 1.34 24.74 -3.39
C HIS A 181 2.21 24.43 -2.15
N GLU A 182 1.66 24.65 -0.96
CA GLU A 182 2.37 24.43 0.31
C GLU A 182 1.46 23.72 1.31
N SER A 183 2.05 22.99 2.27
CA SER A 183 1.31 22.39 3.39
C SER A 183 2.11 22.48 4.68
N ALA A 184 1.52 23.13 5.70
CA ALA A 184 2.08 23.16 7.05
C ALA A 184 1.87 21.83 7.81
N THR A 185 0.80 21.11 7.48
CA THR A 185 0.36 19.88 8.15
C THR A 185 0.80 18.60 7.43
N GLY A 186 1.37 18.73 6.24
CA GLY A 186 1.97 17.65 5.46
C GLY A 186 1.03 16.99 4.45
N GLU A 187 -0.13 17.57 4.12
CA GLU A 187 -0.94 17.12 2.99
C GLU A 187 -0.20 17.20 1.65
N LEU A 188 -0.72 16.52 0.63
CA LEU A 188 -0.18 16.49 -0.72
C LEU A 188 -0.12 17.87 -1.35
N THR A 189 1.01 18.23 -1.96
CA THR A 189 1.11 19.42 -2.81
C THR A 189 1.15 19.06 -4.28
N ARG A 190 0.87 20.05 -5.13
CA ARG A 190 0.93 19.95 -6.58
C ARG A 190 2.31 19.48 -7.03
N ASP A 191 3.36 20.04 -6.46
CA ASP A 191 4.73 19.70 -6.84
C ASP A 191 5.06 18.27 -6.48
N GLU A 192 4.62 17.77 -5.32
CA GLU A 192 4.80 16.36 -4.97
C GLU A 192 4.09 15.42 -5.97
N ILE A 193 2.89 15.78 -6.41
CA ILE A 193 2.13 14.99 -7.39
C ILE A 193 2.85 15.00 -8.75
N LEU A 194 3.31 16.17 -9.18
CA LEU A 194 4.07 16.32 -10.42
C LEU A 194 5.43 15.62 -10.36
N ASP A 195 6.09 15.57 -9.20
CA ASP A 195 7.32 14.81 -8.98
C ASP A 195 7.08 13.32 -9.19
N ASN A 196 5.97 12.78 -8.63
CA ASN A 196 5.61 11.39 -8.85
C ASN A 196 5.33 11.10 -10.32
N ILE A 197 4.55 11.94 -11.02
CA ILE A 197 4.30 11.79 -12.46
C ILE A 197 5.61 11.88 -13.26
N SER A 198 6.46 12.84 -12.92
CA SER A 198 7.76 13.06 -13.58
C SER A 198 8.70 11.88 -13.39
N LEU A 199 8.69 11.23 -12.22
CA LEU A 199 9.46 10.00 -11.98
C LEU A 199 9.07 8.91 -13.00
N TYR A 200 7.78 8.65 -13.19
CA TYR A 200 7.31 7.64 -14.15
C TYR A 200 7.58 8.04 -15.60
N TRP A 201 7.44 9.33 -15.92
CA TRP A 201 7.71 9.85 -17.25
C TRP A 201 9.18 9.70 -17.63
N LEU A 202 10.09 10.24 -16.81
CA LEU A 202 11.52 10.30 -17.08
C LEU A 202 12.19 8.92 -17.07
N THR A 203 11.66 7.98 -16.29
CA THR A 203 12.15 6.58 -16.27
C THR A 203 11.44 5.70 -17.31
N ASN A 204 10.40 6.25 -17.97
CA ASN A 204 9.54 5.55 -18.92
C ASN A 204 9.02 4.22 -18.33
N THR A 205 8.51 4.26 -17.09
CA THR A 205 8.08 3.07 -16.35
C THR A 205 6.58 2.87 -16.29
N GLY A 206 5.75 3.72 -16.92
CA GLY A 206 4.29 3.55 -16.92
C GLY A 206 3.87 2.14 -17.35
N VAL A 207 4.39 1.67 -18.49
CA VAL A 207 4.08 0.32 -19.01
C VAL A 207 4.73 -0.80 -18.19
N SER A 208 5.97 -0.62 -17.72
CA SER A 208 6.64 -1.68 -16.95
C SER A 208 6.04 -1.87 -15.56
N ALA A 209 5.57 -0.81 -14.93
CA ALA A 209 4.87 -0.86 -13.66
C ALA A 209 3.54 -1.63 -13.79
N SER A 210 2.77 -1.39 -14.87
CA SER A 210 1.52 -2.12 -15.13
C SER A 210 1.71 -3.64 -15.24
N ARG A 211 2.90 -4.14 -15.58
CA ARG A 211 3.15 -5.59 -15.69
C ARG A 211 3.00 -6.32 -14.36
N LEU A 212 3.17 -5.66 -13.21
CA LEU A 212 2.94 -6.28 -11.91
C LEU A 212 1.49 -6.79 -11.76
N TYR A 213 0.51 -6.03 -12.28
CA TYR A 213 -0.88 -6.46 -12.33
C TYR A 213 -1.07 -7.71 -13.19
N TRP A 214 -0.30 -7.86 -14.27
CA TRP A 214 -0.32 -9.07 -15.10
C TRP A 214 0.31 -10.27 -14.38
N GLU A 215 1.36 -10.05 -13.60
CA GLU A 215 2.04 -11.12 -12.83
C GLU A 215 1.18 -11.65 -11.68
N TYR A 216 0.37 -10.79 -11.06
CA TYR A 216 -0.47 -11.18 -9.93
C TYR A 216 -1.77 -11.88 -10.38
N LYS A 217 -2.08 -13.02 -9.75
CA LYS A 217 -3.27 -13.84 -10.02
C LYS A 217 -4.08 -14.21 -8.77
N GLY A 218 -3.70 -13.66 -7.61
CA GLY A 218 -4.46 -13.83 -6.37
C GLY A 218 -5.60 -12.82 -6.25
N GLY A 219 -6.34 -12.89 -5.15
CA GLY A 219 -7.35 -11.88 -4.83
C GLY A 219 -6.78 -10.75 -3.96
N PHE A 220 -7.32 -9.55 -4.15
CA PHE A 220 -6.69 -8.31 -3.68
C PHE A 220 -6.68 -8.15 -2.16
N PHE A 221 -7.77 -8.56 -1.51
CA PHE A 221 -7.97 -8.30 -0.07
C PHE A 221 -8.13 -9.57 0.77
N ASN A 222 -7.90 -10.74 0.18
CA ASN A 222 -8.10 -12.00 0.87
C ASN A 222 -7.08 -12.20 2.00
N ALA A 223 -7.52 -12.82 3.08
CA ALA A 223 -6.63 -13.35 4.10
C ALA A 223 -5.65 -14.38 3.52
N LYS A 224 -4.35 -14.18 3.78
CA LYS A 224 -3.28 -15.05 3.26
C LYS A 224 -2.76 -16.08 4.25
N GLY A 225 -3.09 -15.95 5.54
CA GLY A 225 -2.63 -16.85 6.60
C GLY A 225 -1.26 -16.51 7.18
N VAL A 226 -0.92 -15.22 7.26
CA VAL A 226 0.31 -14.75 7.92
C VAL A 226 0.24 -15.04 9.42
N SER A 227 1.30 -15.63 9.98
CA SER A 227 1.32 -16.08 11.38
C SER A 227 2.44 -15.45 12.22
N ILE A 228 3.29 -14.60 11.63
CA ILE A 228 4.27 -13.80 12.37
C ILE A 228 3.56 -12.60 13.02
N PRO A 229 4.20 -11.83 13.92
CA PRO A 229 3.61 -10.60 14.43
C PRO A 229 3.19 -9.65 13.29
N VAL A 230 1.95 -9.16 13.35
CA VAL A 230 1.37 -8.22 12.38
C VAL A 230 0.85 -6.99 13.11
N ALA A 231 1.09 -5.82 12.51
CA ALA A 231 0.50 -4.55 12.90
C ALA A 231 -0.37 -4.00 11.77
N VAL A 232 -1.53 -3.44 12.11
CA VAL A 232 -2.45 -2.85 11.14
C VAL A 232 -2.85 -1.43 11.56
N THR A 233 -2.79 -0.50 10.63
CA THR A 233 -3.39 0.83 10.76
C THR A 233 -4.47 1.01 9.71
N VAL A 234 -5.69 1.33 10.14
CA VAL A 234 -6.86 1.52 9.27
C VAL A 234 -7.07 3.01 9.02
N PHE A 235 -6.89 3.43 7.76
CA PHE A 235 -7.16 4.80 7.31
C PHE A 235 -8.59 4.92 6.78
N PRO A 236 -9.31 6.01 7.08
CA PRO A 236 -10.73 6.11 6.75
C PRO A 236 -11.03 6.17 5.25
N GLY A 237 -10.08 6.69 4.44
CA GLY A 237 -10.16 6.78 2.99
C GLY A 237 -9.45 5.65 2.24
N GLU A 238 -9.06 4.55 2.89
CA GLU A 238 -8.57 3.37 2.16
C GLU A 238 -9.73 2.72 1.37
N GLN A 239 -9.41 1.93 0.34
CA GLN A 239 -10.35 1.18 -0.51
C GLN A 239 -11.39 0.37 0.28
N TYR A 240 -11.04 -0.07 1.49
CA TYR A 240 -11.98 -0.42 2.53
C TYR A 240 -11.34 -0.22 3.91
N GLN A 241 -12.17 0.06 4.91
CA GLN A 241 -11.73 0.07 6.30
C GLN A 241 -11.82 -1.35 6.84
N ALA A 242 -10.66 -1.98 7.04
CA ALA A 242 -10.59 -3.34 7.56
C ALA A 242 -11.25 -3.44 8.94
N PRO A 243 -12.30 -4.26 9.12
CA PRO A 243 -12.91 -4.47 10.42
C PRO A 243 -11.95 -5.17 11.38
N ARG A 244 -12.07 -4.86 12.67
CA ARG A 244 -11.24 -5.50 13.69
C ARG A 244 -11.48 -7.01 13.75
N SER A 245 -12.73 -7.44 13.65
CA SER A 245 -13.13 -8.86 13.64
C SER A 245 -12.44 -9.65 12.53
N TRP A 246 -12.46 -9.12 11.31
CA TRP A 246 -11.80 -9.74 10.15
C TRP A 246 -10.27 -9.74 10.31
N THR A 247 -9.72 -8.65 10.84
CA THR A 247 -8.27 -8.50 11.05
C THR A 247 -7.73 -9.49 12.08
N GLU A 248 -8.42 -9.64 13.22
CA GLU A 248 -8.05 -10.62 14.26
C GLU A 248 -8.16 -12.07 13.75
N GLN A 249 -9.14 -12.35 12.89
CA GLN A 249 -9.29 -13.68 12.27
C GLN A 249 -8.17 -13.97 11.26
N ALA A 250 -7.81 -12.99 10.43
CA ALA A 250 -6.81 -13.14 9.38
C ALA A 250 -5.37 -13.14 9.89
N TYR A 251 -5.10 -12.44 11.00
CA TYR A 251 -3.78 -12.32 11.62
C TYR A 251 -3.82 -12.79 13.09
N PRO A 252 -3.62 -14.09 13.36
CA PRO A 252 -3.67 -14.65 14.73
C PRO A 252 -2.66 -14.07 15.71
N ASN A 253 -1.62 -13.38 15.22
CA ASN A 253 -0.61 -12.70 16.03
C ASN A 253 -0.62 -11.19 15.76
N LEU A 254 -1.79 -10.57 15.92
CA LEU A 254 -2.00 -9.13 15.77
C LEU A 254 -1.46 -8.39 17.00
N ILE A 255 -0.30 -7.74 16.86
CA ILE A 255 0.38 -7.03 17.94
C ILE A 255 -0.04 -5.56 18.05
N TYR A 256 -0.64 -5.02 17.00
CA TYR A 256 -1.12 -3.64 16.96
C TYR A 256 -2.28 -3.52 15.98
N TYR A 257 -3.35 -2.84 16.40
CA TYR A 257 -4.48 -2.48 15.56
C TYR A 257 -4.95 -1.10 15.97
N ASN A 258 -5.05 -0.18 15.02
CA ASN A 258 -5.59 1.14 15.28
C ASN A 258 -6.33 1.70 14.07
N THR A 259 -7.40 2.44 14.33
CA THR A 259 -8.13 3.21 13.32
C THR A 259 -7.83 4.69 13.54
N VAL A 260 -7.42 5.38 12.48
CA VAL A 260 -7.10 6.80 12.53
C VAL A 260 -8.23 7.66 11.96
N ASP A 261 -8.17 8.96 12.21
CA ASP A 261 -9.24 9.93 11.92
C ASP A 261 -9.14 10.59 10.53
N LYS A 262 -7.97 10.54 9.88
CA LYS A 262 -7.72 11.17 8.58
C LYS A 262 -6.77 10.33 7.72
N GLY A 263 -6.87 10.53 6.40
CA GLY A 263 -6.04 9.93 5.35
C GLY A 263 -6.72 8.77 4.64
N GLY A 264 -6.14 8.34 3.52
CA GLY A 264 -6.64 7.24 2.73
C GLY A 264 -5.55 6.32 2.22
N HIS A 265 -5.67 5.94 0.96
CA HIS A 265 -4.82 4.94 0.31
C HIS A 265 -3.33 5.34 0.29
N PHE A 266 -3.01 6.63 0.12
CA PHE A 266 -1.64 7.13 0.16
C PHE A 266 -1.24 7.59 1.56
N ALA A 267 -1.52 6.78 2.57
CA ALA A 267 -1.36 7.08 4.00
C ALA A 267 -0.09 7.87 4.39
N ALA A 268 1.09 7.39 3.98
CA ALA A 268 2.37 8.04 4.28
C ALA A 268 2.57 9.39 3.56
N TRP A 269 1.93 9.58 2.41
CA TRP A 269 2.08 10.75 1.56
C TRP A 269 1.04 11.82 1.89
N GLU A 270 -0.20 11.40 2.21
CA GLU A 270 -1.31 12.25 2.66
C GLU A 270 -1.15 12.70 4.12
N GLN A 271 -0.79 11.78 5.01
CA GLN A 271 -0.78 12.00 6.47
C GLN A 271 0.55 11.54 7.10
N PRO A 272 1.70 12.16 6.74
CA PRO A 272 3.01 11.70 7.15
C PRO A 272 3.20 11.68 8.67
N ARG A 273 2.61 12.63 9.40
CA ARG A 273 2.68 12.70 10.87
C ARG A 273 1.91 11.57 11.54
N ILE A 274 0.69 11.29 11.07
CA ILE A 274 -0.12 10.17 11.57
C ILE A 274 0.62 8.87 11.28
N PHE A 275 1.01 8.65 10.02
CA PHE A 275 1.69 7.43 9.59
C PHE A 275 2.96 7.15 10.40
N THR A 276 3.82 8.15 10.62
CA THR A 276 5.04 8.01 11.44
C THR A 276 4.70 7.59 12.87
N ARG A 277 3.72 8.23 13.51
CA ARG A 277 3.29 7.89 14.88
C ARG A 277 2.79 6.46 14.97
N GLU A 278 2.02 6.03 13.98
CA GLU A 278 1.47 4.68 13.92
C GLU A 278 2.56 3.62 13.75
N LEU A 279 3.58 3.85 12.90
CA LEU A 279 4.73 2.95 12.79
C LEU A 279 5.54 2.85 14.09
N THR A 280 5.81 3.99 14.72
CA THR A 280 6.50 4.02 16.00
C THR A 280 5.72 3.28 17.08
N ALA A 281 4.40 3.47 17.15
CA ALA A 281 3.55 2.78 18.11
C ALA A 281 3.46 1.28 17.83
N ALA A 282 3.30 0.89 16.56
CA ALA A 282 3.14 -0.49 16.11
C ALA A 282 4.33 -1.38 16.47
N PHE A 283 5.55 -0.85 16.33
CA PHE A 283 6.78 -1.64 16.55
C PHE A 283 7.43 -1.41 17.91
N ARG A 284 6.84 -0.60 18.79
CA ARG A 284 7.39 -0.32 20.12
C ARG A 284 7.62 -1.58 20.96
N SER A 285 6.79 -2.60 20.81
CA SER A 285 6.91 -3.87 21.55
C SER A 285 8.03 -4.80 21.05
N LEU A 286 8.68 -4.47 19.93
CA LEU A 286 9.70 -5.30 19.27
C LEU A 286 11.12 -4.73 19.38
N ARG A 287 11.27 -3.63 20.11
CA ARG A 287 12.53 -2.92 20.30
C ARG A 287 13.18 -3.29 21.63
#